data_AF-A0A257IRK4-F1
#
_entry.id   AF-A0A257IRK4-F1
#
_cell.length_a   1.000
_cell.length_b   1.000
_cell.length_c   1.000
_cell.angle_alpha   90.00
_cell.angle_beta   90.00
_cell.angle_gamma   90.00
#
_symmetry.space_group_name_H-M   'P 1'
#
loop_
_entity.id
_entity.type
_entity.pdbx_description
1 polymer ?
#
loop_
_entity_poly.entity_id
_entity_poly.type
_entity_poly.pdbx_seq_one_letter_code
_entity_poly.pdbx_strand_id
1 'polypeptide(L)'
;MLFHKNGEISELSRSNVFIVNGNKLITPDKNILEGITRRTVLELAKNDFEIELRSVGFQETLDAEEVFTTSTTKRVLPISRIDDNIIGNSGIGPKTQFLLDKINALVEKW
;
A
#
# COMPACT_ATOMS: atom_id res chain seq x y z
N MET A 1 11.26 -7.02 4.85
CA MET A 1 11.90 -6.00 5.70
C MET A 1 11.46 -4.65 5.18
N LEU A 2 10.72 -3.90 5.99
CA LEU A 2 10.27 -2.54 5.66
C LEU A 2 11.44 -1.60 5.95
N PHE A 3 11.89 -0.83 4.96
CA PHE A 3 12.94 0.16 5.19
C PHE A 3 12.32 1.44 5.72
N HIS A 4 12.87 1.95 6.82
CA HIS A 4 12.55 3.27 7.33
C HIS A 4 13.83 4.04 7.62
N LYS A 5 13.84 5.35 7.36
CA LYS A 5 14.94 6.26 7.67
C LYS A 5 14.37 7.48 8.37
N ASN A 6 14.95 7.86 9.51
CA ASN A 6 14.48 8.98 10.33
C ASN A 6 12.99 8.90 10.74
N GLY A 7 12.44 7.68 10.87
CA GLY A 7 11.03 7.47 11.24
C GLY A 7 10.04 7.52 10.08
N GLU A 8 10.50 7.72 8.84
CA GLU A 8 9.65 7.65 7.64
C GLU A 8 9.86 6.33 6.90
N ILE A 9 8.79 5.73 6.39
CA ILE A 9 8.84 4.55 5.53
C ILE A 9 9.09 4.97 4.07
N SER A 10 9.89 4.20 3.33
CA SER A 10 10.12 4.45 1.90
C SER A 10 9.54 3.32 1.05
N GLU A 11 10.22 2.18 1.02
CA GLU A 11 9.85 1.02 0.21
C GLU A 11 10.35 -0.27 0.85
N LEU A 12 9.88 -1.40 0.33
CA LEU A 12 10.52 -2.69 0.53
C LEU A 12 11.45 -2.95 -0.65
N SER A 13 12.40 -3.87 -0.48
CA SER A 13 13.48 -4.14 -1.45
C SER A 13 13.08 -4.25 -2.93
N ARG A 14 11.83 -4.64 -3.23
CA ARG A 14 11.24 -4.68 -4.58
C ARG A 14 9.74 -4.37 -4.58
N SER A 15 9.25 -3.54 -3.66
CA SER A 15 7.80 -3.31 -3.52
C SER A 15 7.52 -1.94 -2.93
N ASN A 16 6.48 -1.27 -3.43
CA ASN A 16 5.98 -0.04 -2.82
C ASN A 16 4.99 -0.38 -1.71
N VAL A 17 4.85 0.53 -0.75
CA VAL A 17 3.97 0.41 0.41
C VAL A 17 2.85 1.44 0.32
N PHE A 18 1.67 1.03 0.77
CA PHE A 18 0.47 1.84 0.84
C PHE A 18 -0.18 1.64 2.19
N ILE A 19 -0.73 2.72 2.72
CA ILE A 19 -1.58 2.70 3.91
C ILE A 19 -2.97 3.24 3.54
N VAL A 20 -3.99 2.68 4.19
CA VAL A 20 -5.38 3.14 4.10
C VAL A 20 -5.78 3.66 5.48
N ASN A 21 -6.36 4.85 5.48
CA ASN A 21 -6.92 5.45 6.69
C ASN A 21 -8.22 6.18 6.33
N GLY A 22 -9.37 5.59 6.68
CA GLY A 22 -10.67 6.03 6.22
C GLY A 22 -10.82 5.91 4.70
N ASN A 23 -10.99 7.05 4.01
CA ASN A 23 -11.06 7.08 2.54
C ASN A 23 -9.75 7.48 1.86
N LYS A 24 -8.67 7.63 2.62
CA LYS A 24 -7.37 8.06 2.10
C LYS A 24 -6.51 6.87 1.72
N LEU A 25 -5.91 6.93 0.54
CA LEU A 25 -4.86 6.02 0.10
C LEU A 25 -3.54 6.79 0.06
N ILE A 26 -2.63 6.45 0.96
CA ILE A 26 -1.40 7.22 1.18
C ILE A 26 -0.20 6.34 0.79
N THR A 27 0.75 6.89 0.03
CA THR A 27 1.99 6.19 -0.33
C THR A 27 3.17 7.17 -0.39
N PRO A 28 4.39 6.75 0.00
CA PRO A 28 5.60 7.57 -0.13
C PRO A 28 5.83 8.10 -1.56
N ASP A 29 6.30 9.34 -1.64
CA ASP A 29 6.62 10.08 -2.87
C ASP A 29 8.13 10.28 -3.09
N LYS A 30 8.96 10.03 -2.07
CA LYS A 30 10.41 10.24 -2.10
C LYS A 30 11.18 8.97 -1.75
N ASN A 31 12.37 8.82 -2.34
CA ASN A 31 13.27 7.69 -2.12
C ASN A 31 12.60 6.32 -2.40
N ILE A 32 11.81 6.27 -3.47
CA ILE A 32 11.08 5.08 -3.89
C ILE A 32 11.30 4.78 -5.37
N LEU A 33 11.10 3.51 -5.73
CA LEU A 33 10.96 3.09 -7.13
C LEU A 33 9.58 3.48 -7.65
N GLU A 34 9.55 4.20 -8.78
CA GLU A 34 8.31 4.52 -9.50
C GLU A 34 7.80 3.31 -10.32
N GLY A 35 7.43 2.24 -9.61
CA GLY A 35 7.00 0.99 -10.20
C GLY A 35 5.76 1.14 -11.09
N ILE A 36 5.71 0.37 -12.19
CA ILE A 36 4.53 0.32 -13.07
C ILE A 36 3.29 -0.12 -12.28
N THR A 37 3.40 -1.17 -11.46
CA THR A 37 2.28 -1.67 -10.65
C THR A 37 1.80 -0.62 -9.63
N ARG A 38 2.70 0.18 -9.05
CA ARG A 38 2.32 1.32 -8.19
C ARG A 38 1.46 2.31 -8.95
N ARG A 39 1.89 2.71 -10.16
CA ARG A 39 1.09 3.60 -11.02
C ARG A 39 -0.27 2.99 -11.34
N THR A 40 -0.33 1.70 -11.68
CA THR A 40 -1.60 1.00 -11.92
C THR A 40 -2.52 1.02 -10.70
N VAL A 41 -2.01 0.75 -9.49
CA VAL A 41 -2.79 0.83 -8.25
C VAL A 41 -3.33 2.25 -8.04
N LEU A 42 -2.50 3.27 -8.22
CA LEU A 42 -2.92 4.68 -8.11
C LEU A 42 -4.04 5.01 -9.11
N GLU A 43 -3.91 4.61 -10.38
CA GLU A 43 -4.95 4.80 -11.40
C GLU A 43 -6.27 4.10 -11.03
N LEU A 44 -6.20 2.86 -10.56
CA LEU A 44 -7.38 2.08 -10.17
C LEU A 44 -8.11 2.68 -8.95
N ALA A 45 -7.38 3.42 -8.11
CA ALA A 45 -7.87 4.05 -6.89
C ALA A 45 -8.46 5.46 -7.09
N LYS A 46 -8.13 6.16 -8.19
CA LYS A 46 -8.42 7.60 -8.38
C LYS A 46 -9.86 8.04 -8.11
N ASN A 47 -10.84 7.18 -8.39
CA ASN A 47 -12.26 7.52 -8.26
C ASN A 47 -12.87 7.08 -6.92
N ASP A 48 -12.16 6.25 -6.15
CA ASP A 48 -12.69 5.61 -4.94
C ASP A 48 -11.96 6.04 -3.66
N PHE A 49 -10.83 6.74 -3.81
CA PHE A 49 -9.96 7.16 -2.71
C PHE A 49 -9.48 8.60 -2.88
N GLU A 50 -9.28 9.29 -1.76
CA GLU A 50 -8.45 10.49 -1.71
C GLU A 50 -6.98 10.05 -1.70
N ILE A 51 -6.25 10.35 -2.78
CA ILE A 51 -4.85 9.92 -2.92
C ILE A 51 -3.91 10.97 -2.34
N GLU A 52 -3.08 10.56 -1.39
CA GLU A 52 -2.00 11.38 -0.83
C GLU A 52 -0.63 10.78 -1.19
N LEU A 53 0.17 11.55 -1.95
CA LEU A 53 1.56 11.22 -2.24
C LEU A 53 2.46 12.06 -1.34
N ARG A 54 2.95 11.47 -0.24
CA ARG A 54 3.79 12.13 0.76
C ARG A 54 4.59 11.13 1.58
N SER A 55 5.59 11.61 2.31
CA SER A 55 6.22 10.84 3.39
C SER A 55 5.17 10.26 4.35
N VAL A 56 5.36 9.01 4.72
CA VAL A 56 4.51 8.27 5.67
C VAL A 56 5.34 7.91 6.88
N GLY A 57 4.84 8.22 8.08
CA GLY A 57 5.51 7.89 9.33
C GLY A 57 5.45 6.40 9.64
N PHE A 58 6.47 5.87 10.30
CA PHE A 58 6.43 4.48 10.78
C PHE A 58 5.26 4.27 11.76
N GLN A 59 5.09 5.18 12.72
CA GLN A 59 3.96 5.11 13.67
C GLN A 59 2.60 5.22 12.96
N GLU A 60 2.48 6.11 11.98
CA GLU A 60 1.29 6.23 11.13
C GLU A 60 0.96 4.91 10.40
N THR A 61 1.99 4.15 10.02
CA THR A 61 1.81 2.84 9.39
C THR A 61 1.28 1.80 10.37
N LEU A 62 1.73 1.85 11.64
CA LEU A 62 1.24 0.96 12.69
C LEU A 62 -0.21 1.28 13.08
N ASP A 63 -0.58 2.55 13.04
CA ASP A 63 -1.92 3.04 13.40
C ASP A 63 -2.92 3.02 12.23
N ALA A 64 -2.48 2.64 11.03
CA ALA A 64 -3.32 2.59 9.84
C ALA A 64 -4.40 1.49 9.92
N GLU A 65 -5.55 1.74 9.29
CA GLU A 65 -6.64 0.76 9.22
C GLU A 65 -6.26 -0.44 8.36
N GLU A 66 -5.57 -0.20 7.24
CA GLU A 66 -5.04 -1.24 6.37
C GLU A 66 -3.66 -0.85 5.84
N VAL A 67 -2.78 -1.83 5.68
CA VAL A 67 -1.47 -1.66 5.04
C VAL A 67 -1.30 -2.74 4.00
N PHE A 68 -0.76 -2.39 2.84
CA PHE A 68 -0.42 -3.37 1.82
C PHE A 68 0.84 -2.96 1.05
N THR A 69 1.39 -3.93 0.33
CA THR A 69 2.51 -3.70 -0.60
C THR A 69 2.10 -4.04 -2.02
N THR A 70 2.79 -3.43 -2.97
CA THR A 70 2.60 -3.72 -4.39
C THR A 70 3.88 -4.04 -5.10
N SER A 71 3.83 -5.03 -5.99
CA SER A 71 4.92 -5.40 -6.90
C SER A 71 4.37 -6.15 -8.11
N THR A 72 5.16 -6.23 -9.20
CA THR A 72 4.74 -6.95 -10.40
C THR A 72 4.35 -8.41 -10.12
N THR A 73 5.07 -9.08 -9.24
CA THR A 73 4.84 -10.51 -8.95
C THR A 73 3.74 -10.76 -7.94
N LYS A 74 3.46 -9.80 -7.04
CA LYS A 74 2.48 -9.97 -5.96
C LYS A 74 1.22 -9.10 -6.11
N ARG A 75 1.17 -8.21 -7.11
CA ARG A 75 0.08 -7.26 -7.35
C ARG A 75 -0.21 -6.44 -6.10
N VAL A 76 -1.31 -6.69 -5.38
CA VAL A 76 -1.62 -6.10 -4.07
C VAL A 76 -1.51 -7.19 -3.00
N LEU A 77 -0.63 -7.01 -2.03
CA LEU A 77 -0.40 -7.95 -0.94
C LEU A 77 -0.67 -7.28 0.42
N PRO A 78 -1.70 -7.69 1.19
CA PRO A 78 -1.97 -7.14 2.51
C PRO A 78 -0.83 -7.42 3.51
N ILE A 79 -0.61 -6.48 4.42
CA ILE A 79 0.24 -6.61 5.59
C ILE A 79 -0.66 -6.56 6.83
N SER A 80 -0.84 -7.71 7.47
CA SER A 80 -1.62 -7.81 8.72
C SER A 80 -0.77 -7.63 9.98
N ARG A 81 0.56 -7.58 9.84
CA ARG A 81 1.48 -7.45 10.96
C ARG A 81 2.78 -6.76 10.57
N ILE A 82 3.25 -5.84 11.42
CA ILE A 82 4.57 -5.21 11.34
C ILE A 82 5.25 -5.41 12.70
N ASP A 83 6.37 -6.13 12.69
CA ASP A 83 7.02 -6.63 13.91
C ASP A 83 6.02 -7.37 14.82
N ASP A 84 5.83 -6.90 16.05
CA ASP A 84 4.87 -7.49 16.98
C ASP A 84 3.45 -6.89 16.88
N ASN A 85 3.30 -5.78 16.15
CA ASN A 85 2.05 -5.02 16.04
C ASN A 85 1.13 -5.60 14.96
N ILE A 86 -0.11 -5.90 15.34
CA ILE A 86 -1.17 -6.27 14.41
C ILE A 86 -1.69 -4.99 13.75
N ILE A 87 -1.79 -5.02 12.43
CA ILE A 87 -2.35 -3.92 11.64
C ILE A 87 -3.84 -4.19 11.42
N GLY A 88 -4.68 -3.20 11.74
CA GLY A 88 -6.12 -3.32 11.68
C GLY A 88 -6.65 -4.55 12.41
N ASN A 89 -7.43 -5.38 11.71
CA ASN A 89 -8.09 -6.56 12.27
C ASN A 89 -7.42 -7.89 11.87
N SER A 90 -6.11 -7.92 11.62
CA SER A 90 -5.30 -9.12 11.29
C SER A 90 -5.64 -9.87 9.98
N GLY A 91 -6.68 -9.45 9.25
CA GLY A 91 -7.07 -9.98 7.95
C GLY A 91 -6.86 -8.97 6.82
N ILE A 92 -7.26 -9.34 5.59
CA ILE A 92 -7.33 -8.37 4.49
C ILE A 92 -8.50 -7.42 4.73
N GLY A 93 -8.23 -6.12 4.70
CA GLY A 93 -9.27 -5.11 4.82
C GLY A 93 -10.05 -4.91 3.50
N PRO A 94 -11.27 -4.36 3.58
CA PRO A 94 -12.15 -4.22 2.41
C PRO A 94 -11.56 -3.32 1.31
N LYS A 95 -10.79 -2.29 1.65
CA LYS A 95 -10.21 -1.37 0.66
C LYS A 95 -9.02 -2.01 -0.07
N THR A 96 -8.22 -2.80 0.64
CA THR A 96 -7.13 -3.60 0.06
C THR A 96 -7.69 -4.70 -0.82
N GLN A 97 -8.73 -5.42 -0.38
CA GLN A 97 -9.41 -6.43 -1.19
C GLN A 97 -9.98 -5.83 -2.47
N PHE A 98 -10.64 -4.67 -2.38
CA PHE A 98 -11.17 -3.95 -3.53
C PHE A 98 -10.09 -3.64 -4.59
N LEU A 99 -8.92 -3.15 -4.17
CA LEU A 99 -7.81 -2.86 -5.07
C LEU A 99 -7.20 -4.14 -5.67
N LEU A 100 -7.11 -5.21 -4.88
CA LEU A 100 -6.67 -6.53 -5.35
C LEU A 100 -7.60 -7.08 -6.43
N ASP A 101 -8.92 -6.97 -6.25
CA ASP A 101 -9.91 -7.45 -7.22
C ASP A 101 -9.81 -6.64 -8.52
N LYS A 102 -9.69 -5.31 -8.43
CA LYS A 102 -9.53 -4.44 -9.59
C LYS A 102 -8.27 -4.76 -10.41
N ILE A 103 -7.13 -4.98 -9.75
CA ILE A 103 -5.88 -5.29 -10.47
C ILE A 103 -5.91 -6.70 -11.06
N ASN A 104 -6.53 -7.67 -10.41
CA ASN A 104 -6.71 -9.02 -10.97
C ASN A 104 -7.58 -8.99 -12.22
N ALA A 105 -8.72 -8.29 -12.18
CA ALA A 105 -9.61 -8.13 -13.31
C ALA A 105 -8.97 -7.38 -14.50
N LEU A 106 -8.00 -6.49 -14.23
CA LEU A 106 -7.21 -5.85 -15.28
C LEU A 106 -6.25 -6.83 -15.96
N VAL A 107 -5.56 -7.67 -15.18
CA VAL A 107 -4.58 -8.64 -15.69
C VAL A 107 -5.25 -9.77 -16.46
N GLU A 108 -6.45 -10.21 -16.07
CA GLU A 108 -7.20 -11.23 -16.82
C GLU A 108 -7.67 -10.78 -18.20
N LYS A 109 -7.68 -9.46 -18.47
CA LYS A 109 -8.07 -8.88 -19.76
C LYS A 109 -6.89 -8.73 -20.73
N TRP A 110 -5.69 -9.11 -20.31
CA TRP A 110 -4.49 -9.11 -21.13
C TRP A 110 -4.24 -10.50 -21.72
#